data_AF-A0A6M1LWP2-F1
#
_entry.id   AF-A0A6M1LWP2-F1
#
_cell.length_a   1.000
_cell.length_b   1.000
_cell.length_c   1.000
_cell.angle_alpha   90.00
_cell.angle_beta   90.00
_cell.angle_gamma   90.00
#
_symmetry.space_group_name_H-M   'P 1'
#
loop_
_entity.id
_entity.type
_entity.pdbx_description
1 polymer ?
#
loop_
_entity_poly.entity_id
_entity_poly.type
_entity_poly.pdbx_seq_one_letter_code
_entity_poly.pdbx_strand_id
1 'polypeptide(L)'
;MDGKMLARIGAAVFVAVAITATAIEMTRKEEAPASWSSGRAVQARVDPLRDALIRCQALGEDGPRDPACRRAWAENRNRFLAPGARPAERLPDMPSAPRESLTPQPDERNPPMPPAAAPSLTPQLDEAR
;
A
#
# COMPACT_ATOMS: atom_id res chain seq x y z
N MET A 1 -12.06 -42.96 -2.06
CA MET A 1 -12.79 -41.79 -1.54
C MET A 1 -14.26 -42.10 -1.64
N ASP A 2 -15.02 -41.95 -0.55
CA ASP A 2 -16.45 -42.21 -0.54
C ASP A 2 -17.18 -41.25 -1.46
N GLY A 3 -17.68 -41.76 -2.60
CA GLY A 3 -18.41 -40.94 -3.58
C GLY A 3 -19.64 -40.25 -2.98
N LYS A 4 -20.22 -40.83 -1.93
CA LYS A 4 -21.31 -40.22 -1.14
C LYS A 4 -20.85 -39.02 -0.31
N MET A 5 -19.62 -39.03 0.20
CA MET A 5 -19.02 -37.88 0.88
C MET A 5 -18.72 -36.77 -0.12
N LEU A 6 -18.17 -37.12 -1.29
CA LEU A 6 -17.89 -36.16 -2.36
C LEU A 6 -19.17 -35.49 -2.89
N ALA A 7 -20.26 -36.25 -3.07
CA ALA A 7 -21.54 -35.71 -3.49
C ALA A 7 -22.13 -34.72 -2.46
N ARG A 8 -21.98 -35.00 -1.16
CA ARG A 8 -22.43 -34.10 -0.09
C ARG A 8 -21.63 -32.81 -0.05
N ILE A 9 -20.31 -32.91 -0.22
CA ILE A 9 -19.43 -31.73 -0.28
C ILE A 9 -19.79 -30.88 -1.50
N GLY A 10 -19.96 -31.49 -2.67
CA GLY A 10 -20.38 -30.77 -3.88
C GLY A 10 -21.73 -30.05 -3.72
N ALA A 11 -22.71 -30.73 -3.14
CA ALA A 11 -24.02 -30.12 -2.85
C ALA A 11 -23.93 -28.95 -1.86
N ALA A 12 -23.13 -29.09 -0.79
CA ALA A 12 -22.94 -28.02 0.19
C ALA A 12 -22.27 -26.79 -0.43
N VAL A 13 -21.24 -26.99 -1.25
CA VAL A 13 -20.55 -25.89 -1.97
C VAL A 13 -21.52 -25.20 -2.94
N PHE A 14 -22.30 -25.96 -3.70
CA PHE A 14 -23.26 -25.40 -4.64
C PHE A 14 -24.33 -24.55 -3.93
N VAL A 15 -24.87 -25.04 -2.81
CA VAL A 15 -25.84 -24.30 -1.99
C VAL A 15 -25.22 -23.01 -1.43
N ALA A 16 -23.99 -23.08 -0.92
CA ALA A 16 -23.28 -21.89 -0.43
C ALA A 16 -23.11 -20.84 -1.53
N VAL A 17 -22.66 -21.24 -2.72
CA VAL A 17 -22.51 -20.35 -3.88
C VAL A 17 -23.84 -19.74 -4.30
N ALA A 18 -24.91 -20.53 -4.32
CA ALA A 18 -26.25 -20.04 -4.66
C ALA A 18 -26.74 -18.98 -3.66
N ILE A 19 -26.56 -19.19 -2.36
CA ILE A 19 -26.93 -18.22 -1.31
C ILE A 19 -26.11 -16.93 -1.42
N THR A 20 -24.80 -17.04 -1.69
CA THR A 20 -23.96 -15.86 -1.88
C THR A 20 -24.39 -15.07 -3.11
N ALA A 21 -24.70 -15.75 -4.23
CA ALA A 21 -25.18 -15.10 -5.45
C ALA A 21 -26.51 -14.37 -5.24
N THR A 22 -27.47 -14.98 -4.53
CA THR A 22 -28.76 -14.34 -4.24
C THR A 22 -28.63 -13.15 -3.29
N ALA A 23 -27.74 -13.24 -2.29
CA ALA A 23 -27.45 -12.12 -1.41
C ALA A 23 -26.88 -10.93 -2.20
N ILE A 24 -25.93 -11.16 -3.11
CA ILE A 24 -25.35 -10.11 -3.96
C ILE A 24 -26.41 -9.50 -4.88
N GLU A 25 -27.26 -10.32 -5.51
CA GLU A 25 -28.39 -9.84 -6.35
C GLU A 25 -29.36 -8.96 -5.57
N MET A 26 -29.70 -9.33 -4.32
CA MET A 26 -30.58 -8.54 -3.46
C MET A 26 -29.92 -7.22 -3.05
N THR A 27 -28.66 -7.25 -2.59
CA THR A 27 -27.92 -6.03 -2.25
C THR A 27 -27.74 -5.12 -3.46
N ARG A 28 -27.47 -5.66 -4.66
CA ARG A 28 -27.37 -4.86 -5.91
C ARG A 28 -28.69 -4.23 -6.35
N LYS A 29 -29.83 -4.87 -6.06
CA LYS A 29 -31.15 -4.31 -6.37
C LYS A 29 -31.52 -3.16 -5.44
N GLU A 30 -31.15 -3.25 -4.17
CA GLU A 30 -31.26 -2.15 -3.20
C GLU A 30 -30.24 -1.04 -3.51
N GLU A 31 -29.02 -1.41 -3.92
CA GLU A 31 -27.97 -0.51 -4.40
C GLU A 31 -28.00 -0.31 -5.93
N ALA A 32 -29.18 -0.13 -6.53
CA ALA A 32 -29.25 0.26 -7.94
C ALA A 32 -28.25 1.43 -8.19
N PRO A 33 -27.29 1.29 -9.13
CA PRO A 33 -26.07 2.09 -9.15
C PRO A 33 -26.34 3.45 -9.82
N ALA A 34 -27.15 4.30 -9.18
CA ALA A 34 -27.56 5.57 -9.75
C ALA A 34 -26.90 6.80 -9.10
N SER A 35 -26.24 6.68 -7.95
CA SER A 35 -25.77 7.86 -7.20
C SER A 35 -24.26 7.96 -6.99
N TRP A 36 -23.48 6.88 -7.14
CA TRP A 36 -22.02 6.94 -6.93
C TRP A 36 -21.19 7.27 -8.17
N SER A 37 -21.72 7.06 -9.37
CA SER A 37 -20.98 7.31 -10.62
C SER A 37 -21.08 8.75 -11.09
N SER A 38 -22.19 9.48 -10.87
CA SER A 38 -22.39 10.77 -11.55
C SER A 38 -21.46 11.90 -11.07
N GLY A 39 -21.14 11.98 -9.78
CA GLY A 39 -20.20 13.01 -9.27
C GLY A 39 -18.72 12.60 -9.38
N ARG A 40 -18.41 11.34 -9.08
CA ARG A 40 -17.04 10.80 -9.12
C ARG A 40 -16.55 10.54 -10.54
N ALA A 41 -17.42 10.10 -11.46
CA ALA A 41 -17.05 9.89 -12.86
C ALA A 41 -16.91 11.21 -13.63
N VAL A 42 -17.61 12.27 -13.24
CA VAL A 42 -17.43 13.61 -13.84
C VAL A 42 -16.10 14.22 -13.41
N GLN A 43 -15.71 14.15 -12.12
CA GLN A 43 -14.36 14.56 -11.70
C GLN A 43 -13.25 13.64 -12.21
N ALA A 44 -13.50 12.33 -12.32
CA ALA A 44 -12.55 11.41 -12.93
C ALA A 44 -12.31 11.72 -14.42
N ARG A 45 -13.29 12.28 -15.13
CA ARG A 45 -13.15 12.70 -16.54
C ARG A 45 -12.27 13.95 -16.72
N VAL A 46 -11.96 14.68 -15.63
CA VAL A 46 -11.23 15.96 -15.65
C VAL A 46 -9.82 15.85 -15.06
N ASP A 47 -9.48 14.78 -14.33
CA ASP A 47 -8.16 14.66 -13.71
C ASP A 47 -7.19 13.81 -14.56
N PRO A 48 -6.27 14.41 -15.34
CA PRO A 48 -5.27 13.66 -16.11
C PRO A 48 -4.36 12.78 -15.22
N LEU A 49 -4.24 13.11 -13.93
CA LEU A 49 -3.51 12.29 -12.97
C LEU A 49 -4.22 10.95 -12.73
N ARG A 50 -5.56 10.94 -12.73
CA ARG A 50 -6.34 9.71 -12.54
C ARG A 50 -6.14 8.74 -13.69
N ASP A 51 -6.16 9.24 -14.93
CA ASP A 51 -5.89 8.43 -16.12
C ASP A 51 -4.47 7.86 -16.10
N ALA A 52 -3.48 8.66 -15.67
CA ALA A 52 -2.11 8.18 -15.51
C ALA A 52 -2.02 7.06 -14.47
N LEU A 53 -2.69 7.18 -13.32
CA LEU A 53 -2.70 6.14 -12.29
C LEU A 53 -3.36 4.85 -12.78
N ILE A 54 -4.47 4.93 -13.52
CA ILE A 54 -5.16 3.75 -14.08
C ILE A 54 -4.24 3.03 -15.07
N ARG A 55 -3.56 3.76 -15.97
CA ARG A 55 -2.58 3.16 -16.88
C ARG A 55 -1.44 2.49 -16.12
N CYS A 56 -0.91 3.15 -15.10
CA CYS A 56 0.17 2.61 -14.28
C CYS A 56 -0.23 1.38 -13.46
N GLN A 57 -1.50 1.30 -13.02
CA GLN A 57 -2.03 0.12 -12.36
C GLN A 57 -2.12 -1.07 -13.31
N ALA A 58 -2.48 -0.84 -14.58
CA ALA A 58 -2.57 -1.89 -15.59
C ALA A 58 -1.20 -2.52 -15.94
N LEU A 59 -0.09 -1.84 -15.63
CA LEU A 59 1.27 -2.36 -15.82
C LEU A 59 1.69 -3.40 -14.76
N GLY A 60 0.98 -3.49 -13.62
CA GLY A 60 1.31 -4.42 -12.55
C GLY A 60 2.76 -4.25 -12.04
N GLU A 61 3.52 -5.35 -12.04
CA GLU A 61 4.92 -5.40 -11.56
C GLU A 61 5.89 -4.49 -12.32
N ASP A 62 5.55 -4.07 -13.54
CA ASP A 62 6.38 -3.15 -14.32
C ASP A 62 6.11 -1.68 -13.99
N GLY A 63 4.98 -1.38 -13.35
CA GLY A 63 4.61 -0.03 -12.93
C GLY A 63 5.68 0.66 -12.06
N PRO A 64 6.27 0.01 -11.05
CA PRO A 64 7.37 0.58 -10.27
C PRO A 64 8.67 0.83 -11.05
N ARG A 65 8.89 0.13 -12.17
CA ARG A 65 10.09 0.28 -13.02
C ARG A 65 9.97 1.52 -13.93
N ASP A 66 8.76 1.88 -14.33
CA ASP A 66 8.49 3.06 -15.17
C ASP A 66 8.63 4.39 -14.37
N PRO A 67 9.54 5.30 -14.78
CA PRO A 67 9.72 6.60 -14.12
C PRO A 67 8.51 7.53 -14.23
N ALA A 68 7.69 7.45 -15.28
CA ALA A 68 6.45 8.20 -15.40
C ALA A 68 5.43 7.74 -14.36
N CYS A 69 5.32 6.43 -14.14
CA CYS A 69 4.44 5.87 -13.13
C CYS A 69 4.87 6.19 -11.69
N ARG A 70 6.18 6.13 -11.41
CA ARG A 70 6.70 6.58 -10.10
C ARG A 70 6.34 8.03 -9.81
N ARG A 71 6.44 8.92 -10.81
CA ARG A 71 6.04 10.34 -10.67
C ARG A 71 4.54 10.51 -10.44
N ALA A 72 3.70 9.82 -11.20
CA ALA A 72 2.24 9.90 -11.05
C ALA A 72 1.80 9.46 -9.64
N TRP A 73 2.38 8.38 -9.10
CA TRP A 73 2.11 7.93 -7.73
C TRP A 73 2.64 8.89 -6.67
N ALA A 74 3.82 9.47 -6.85
CA ALA A 74 4.36 10.48 -5.94
C ALA A 74 3.47 11.73 -5.87
N GLU A 75 2.99 12.22 -7.02
CA GLU A 75 2.08 13.36 -7.11
C GLU A 75 0.73 13.05 -6.43
N ASN A 76 0.16 11.87 -6.68
CA ASN A 76 -1.06 11.44 -6.01
C ASN A 76 -0.88 11.40 -4.49
N ARG A 77 0.26 10.88 -4.02
CA ARG A 77 0.59 10.86 -2.59
C ARG A 77 0.72 12.27 -2.01
N ASN A 78 1.37 13.19 -2.71
CA ASN A 78 1.54 14.57 -2.26
C ASN A 78 0.19 15.28 -2.09
N ARG A 79 -0.77 15.08 -3.00
CA ARG A 79 -2.10 15.70 -2.89
C ARG A 79 -2.85 15.37 -1.60
N PHE A 80 -2.58 14.22 -0.98
CA PHE A 80 -3.29 13.78 0.23
C PHE A 80 -2.42 13.80 1.49
N LEU A 81 -1.10 13.61 1.33
CA LEU A 81 -0.18 13.42 2.45
C LEU A 81 0.80 14.58 2.65
N ALA A 82 0.82 15.59 1.77
CA ALA A 82 1.67 16.75 1.98
C ALA A 82 1.23 17.54 3.24
N PRO A 83 2.18 18.12 4.01
CA PRO A 83 1.86 19.08 5.06
C PRO A 83 0.97 20.21 4.49
N GLY A 84 -0.20 20.44 5.10
CA GLY A 84 -1.17 21.43 4.63
C GLY A 84 -2.17 20.93 3.56
N ALA A 85 -2.08 19.68 3.11
CA ALA A 85 -3.06 19.08 2.19
C ALA A 85 -4.40 18.75 2.87
N ARG A 86 -4.40 18.62 4.20
CA ARG A 86 -5.64 18.54 4.98
C ARG A 86 -6.18 19.95 5.16
N PRO A 87 -7.49 20.19 4.94
CA PRO A 87 -8.14 21.37 5.49
C PRO A 87 -7.72 21.46 6.96
N ALA A 88 -7.26 22.62 7.40
CA ALA A 88 -7.01 22.89 8.80
C ALA A 88 -8.36 22.92 9.51
N GLU A 89 -9.03 21.77 9.62
CA GLU A 89 -9.99 21.53 10.66
C GLU A 89 -9.20 21.82 11.94
N ARG A 90 -9.53 22.93 12.60
CA ARG A 90 -9.02 23.22 13.93
C ARG A 90 -9.44 22.05 14.79
N LEU A 91 -8.58 21.04 14.90
CA LEU A 91 -8.53 20.28 16.13
C LEU A 91 -8.34 21.33 17.23
N PRO A 92 -9.12 21.26 18.33
CA PRO A 92 -8.81 22.04 19.53
C PRO A 92 -7.31 21.92 19.78
N ASP A 93 -6.68 23.02 20.17
CA ASP A 93 -5.24 23.12 20.40
C ASP A 93 -4.83 22.04 21.41
N MET A 94 -4.45 20.86 20.89
CA MET A 94 -3.95 19.76 21.67
C MET A 94 -2.46 20.02 21.77
N PRO A 95 -1.93 20.24 22.98
CA PRO A 95 -0.49 20.47 23.13
C PRO A 95 0.24 19.31 22.45
N SER A 96 1.10 19.65 21.49
CA SER A 96 1.93 18.68 20.82
C SER A 96 2.71 17.92 21.88
N ALA A 97 2.50 16.60 21.99
CA ALA A 97 3.34 15.76 22.82
C ALA A 97 4.81 16.03 22.44
N PRO A 98 5.71 16.29 23.41
CA PRO A 98 7.10 16.59 23.13
C PRO A 98 7.72 15.52 22.22
N ARG A 99 7.97 15.89 20.96
CA ARG A 99 8.65 15.04 19.97
C ARG A 99 10.18 15.11 20.10
N GLU A 100 10.70 15.69 21.18
CA GLU A 100 12.12 15.90 21.41
C GLU A 100 12.83 14.76 22.16
N SER A 101 12.13 13.68 22.54
CA SER A 101 12.76 12.58 23.31
C SER A 101 13.05 11.31 22.49
N LEU A 102 12.97 11.36 21.16
CA LEU A 102 13.33 10.25 20.26
C LEU A 102 14.45 10.63 19.29
N THR A 103 15.37 11.50 19.71
CA THR A 103 16.73 11.50 19.16
C THR A 103 17.51 10.45 19.97
N PRO A 104 18.06 9.39 19.37
CA PRO A 104 19.05 8.59 20.07
C PRO A 104 20.23 9.51 20.38
N GLN A 105 20.34 9.95 21.62
CA GLN A 105 21.56 10.57 22.14
C GLN A 105 22.70 9.57 21.87
N PRO A 106 23.79 9.98 21.20
CA PRO A 106 24.99 9.17 21.16
C PRO A 106 25.38 8.89 22.61
N ASP A 107 25.49 7.61 22.97
CA ASP A 107 25.79 7.17 24.32
C ASP A 107 27.23 7.60 24.69
N GLU A 108 27.35 8.82 25.22
CA GLU A 108 28.59 9.46 25.67
C GLU A 108 29.14 8.82 26.96
N ARG A 109 28.83 7.54 27.20
CA ARG A 109 29.25 6.76 28.38
C ARG A 109 30.29 5.69 28.06
N ASN A 110 30.66 5.49 26.80
CA ASN A 110 31.76 4.60 26.43
C ASN A 110 32.94 5.40 25.87
N PRO A 111 34.09 5.49 26.58
CA PRO A 111 35.29 6.02 25.97
C PRO A 111 35.70 5.13 24.78
N PRO A 112 36.15 5.72 23.66
CA PRO A 112 36.60 4.94 22.51
C PRO A 112 37.82 4.10 22.90
N MET A 113 37.72 2.79 22.68
CA MET A 113 38.88 1.89 22.71
C MET A 113 39.91 2.41 21.68
N PRO A 114 41.22 2.44 22.00
CA PRO A 114 42.21 2.89 21.04
C PRO A 114 42.16 2.01 19.78
N PRO A 115 42.35 2.59 18.58
CA PRO A 115 42.28 1.83 17.35
C PRO A 115 43.36 0.75 17.38
N ALA A 116 42.94 -0.52 17.32
CA ALA A 116 43.84 -1.60 17.01
C ALA A 116 44.45 -1.32 15.64
N ALA A 117 45.76 -1.12 15.62
CA ALA A 117 46.54 -0.89 14.41
C ALA A 117 46.22 -1.96 13.37
N ALA A 118 45.85 -1.53 12.18
CA ALA A 118 45.62 -2.42 11.05
C ALA A 118 46.93 -3.10 10.64
N PRO A 119 47.01 -4.44 10.57
CA PRO A 119 47.90 -5.07 9.62
C PRO A 119 47.24 -5.00 8.25
N SER A 120 47.79 -4.12 7.42
CA SER A 120 47.71 -4.23 5.97
C SER A 120 48.30 -5.56 5.55
N LEU A 121 47.63 -6.27 4.64
CA LEU A 121 48.20 -7.04 3.54
C LEU A 121 47.05 -7.58 2.66
N THR A 122 47.19 -7.37 1.36
CA THR A 122 46.27 -7.68 0.27
C THR A 122 46.40 -9.15 -0.19
N PRO A 123 45.94 -9.55 -1.39
CA PRO A 123 44.78 -10.39 -1.70
C PRO A 123 45.13 -11.85 -2.08
N GLN A 124 44.21 -12.80 -1.92
CA GLN A 124 44.28 -14.15 -2.53
C GLN A 124 42.84 -14.50 -2.96
N LEU A 125 42.42 -14.46 -4.24
CA LEU A 125 42.80 -15.27 -5.40
C LEU A 125 42.90 -16.78 -5.10
N ASP A 126 42.09 -17.56 -5.85
CA ASP A 126 42.05 -19.03 -5.96
C ASP A 126 41.54 -19.82 -4.74
N GLU A 127 40.80 -20.93 -4.85
CA GLU A 127 40.42 -21.77 -5.98
C GLU A 127 39.21 -22.63 -5.59
N ALA A 128 38.55 -23.18 -6.60
CA ALA A 128 37.56 -24.24 -6.48
C ALA A 128 38.13 -25.52 -5.85
N ARG A 129 37.30 -26.20 -5.04
CA ARG A 129 37.01 -27.64 -5.16
C ARG A 129 35.88 -28.04 -4.23
#